data_AF-A0A357YEK4-F1
#
_entry.id   AF-A0A357YEK4-F1
#
_cell.length_a   1.000
_cell.length_b   1.000
_cell.length_c   1.000
_cell.angle_alpha   90.00
_cell.angle_beta   90.00
_cell.angle_gamma   90.00
#
_symmetry.space_group_name_H-M   'P 1'
#
loop_
_entity.id
_entity.type
_entity.pdbx_description
1 polymer ?
#
loop_
_entity_poly.entity_id
_entity_poly.type
_entity_poly.pdbx_seq_one_letter_code
_entity_poly.pdbx_strand_id
1 'polypeptide(L)' 'MEESDKATIQRLADQNPRFRLLYEEHLLLEKELKQYNDKTFLSPAEELEKKKIQKMKLAGKDEMDQILRARRQ' A
#
# COMPACT_ATOMS: atom_id res chain seq x y z
N MET A 1 1.60 6.92 -7.40
CA MET A 1 2.96 6.50 -7.79
C MET A 1 3.07 6.74 -9.27
N GLU A 2 3.99 7.61 -9.65
CA GLU A 2 4.30 7.91 -11.05
C GLU A 2 4.90 6.64 -11.68
N GLU A 3 4.76 6.48 -12.99
CA GLU A 3 5.19 5.27 -13.71
C GLU A 3 6.70 4.97 -13.54
N SER A 4 7.48 5.97 -13.14
CA SER A 4 8.90 5.88 -12.78
C SER A 4 9.19 5.04 -11.53
N ASP A 5 8.22 4.86 -10.61
CA ASP A 5 8.42 4.08 -9.39
C ASP A 5 8.33 2.56 -9.63
N LYS A 6 7.65 2.11 -10.70
CA LYS A 6 7.40 0.67 -10.93
C LYS A 6 8.68 -0.13 -11.12
N ALA A 7 9.66 0.39 -11.86
CA ALA A 7 10.94 -0.29 -12.07
C ALA A 7 11.76 -0.42 -10.76
N THR A 8 11.71 0.62 -9.92
CA THR A 8 12.36 0.65 -8.61
C THR A 8 11.70 -0.33 -7.64
N ILE A 9 10.36 -0.33 -7.61
CA ILE A 9 9.55 -1.27 -6.83
C ILE A 9 9.84 -2.71 -7.25
N GLN A 10 9.92 -2.99 -8.55
CA GLN A 10 10.15 -4.34 -9.05
C GLN A 10 11.56 -4.84 -8.69
N ARG A 11 12.58 -3.99 -8.80
CA ARG A 11 13.94 -4.30 -8.32
C ARG A 11 14.00 -4.47 -6.81
N LEU A 12 13.29 -3.65 -6.05
CA LEU A 12 13.22 -3.76 -4.58
C LEU A 12 12.48 -5.01 -4.13
N ALA A 13 11.40 -5.38 -4.82
CA ALA A 13 10.65 -6.59 -4.55
C ALA A 13 11.46 -7.85 -4.86
N ASP A 14 12.31 -7.80 -5.90
CA ASP A 14 13.23 -8.89 -6.25
C ASP A 14 14.37 -9.01 -5.22
N GLN A 15 14.95 -7.86 -4.81
CA GLN A 15 16.10 -7.82 -3.92
C GLN A 15 15.72 -7.87 -2.43
N ASN A 16 14.46 -7.60 -2.08
CA ASN A 16 13.99 -7.54 -0.70
C ASN A 16 12.60 -8.18 -0.56
N PRO A 17 12.52 -9.43 -0.04
CA PRO A 17 11.25 -10.13 0.12
C PRO A 17 10.29 -9.42 1.07
N ARG A 18 10.78 -8.62 2.04
CA ARG A 18 9.92 -7.78 2.89
C ARG A 18 9.23 -6.69 2.08
N PHE A 19 9.96 -6.02 1.18
CA PHE A 19 9.39 -4.98 0.33
C PHE A 19 8.32 -5.56 -0.60
N ARG A 20 8.57 -6.76 -1.14
CA ARG A 20 7.58 -7.49 -1.93
C ARG A 20 6.28 -7.74 -1.16
N LEU A 21 6.38 -8.27 0.06
CA LEU A 21 5.23 -8.48 0.94
C LEU A 21 4.45 -7.19 1.20
N LEU A 22 5.14 -6.10 1.55
CA LEU A 22 4.54 -4.78 1.78
C LEU A 22 3.84 -4.24 0.52
N TYR A 23 4.43 -4.47 -0.66
CA TYR A 23 3.86 -4.05 -1.93
C TYR A 23 2.60 -4.85 -2.28
N GLU A 24 2.61 -6.17 -2.06
CA GLU A 24 1.44 -7.03 -2.24
C GLU A 24 0.31 -6.61 -1.28
N GLU A 25 0.63 -6.33 -0.02
CA GLU A 25 -0.33 -5.83 0.96
C GLU A 25 -0.89 -4.47 0.56
N HIS A 26 -0.04 -3.55 0.07
CA HIS A 26 -0.50 -2.27 -0.45
C HIS A 26 -1.46 -2.42 -1.65
N LEU A 27 -1.19 -3.35 -2.58
CA LEU A 27 -2.10 -3.63 -3.71
C LEU A 27 -3.44 -4.20 -3.25
N LEU A 28 -3.43 -5.11 -2.27
CA LEU A 28 -4.66 -5.66 -1.67
C LEU A 28 -5.49 -4.54 -1.02
N LEU A 29 -4.87 -3.74 -0.16
CA LEU A 29 -5.52 -2.63 0.52
C LEU A 29 -6.06 -1.58 -0.46
N GLU A 30 -5.33 -1.31 -1.55
CA GLU A 30 -5.77 -0.39 -2.60
C GLU A 30 -6.97 -0.93 -3.37
N LYS A 31 -7.00 -2.24 -3.65
CA LYS A 31 -8.14 -2.90 -4.28
C LYS A 31 -9.37 -2.86 -3.39
N GLU A 32 -9.23 -3.17 -2.11
CA GLU A 32 -10.33 -3.06 -1.15
C GLU A 32 -10.83 -1.61 -1.05
N LEU A 33 -9.93 -0.65 -0.88
CA LEU A 33 -10.29 0.78 -0.87
C LEU A 33 -11.04 1.21 -2.12
N LYS A 34 -10.64 0.69 -3.29
CA LYS A 34 -11.32 0.95 -4.54
C LYS A 34 -12.74 0.39 -4.52
N GLN A 35 -12.96 -0.82 -4.00
CA GLN A 35 -14.31 -1.38 -3.84
C GLN A 35 -15.20 -0.53 -2.92
N TYR A 36 -14.63 0.01 -1.84
CA TYR A 36 -15.35 0.94 -0.96
C TYR A 36 -15.59 2.31 -1.62
N ASN A 37 -14.65 2.81 -2.43
CA ASN A 37 -14.82 4.08 -3.15
C ASN A 37 -15.82 3.96 -4.32
N ASP A 38 -15.93 2.79 -4.93
CA ASP A 38 -16.86 2.53 -6.03
C ASP A 38 -18.32 2.48 -5.53
N LYS A 39 -18.51 2.08 -4.26
CA LYS A 39 -19.82 2.14 -3.60
C LYS A 39 -20.25 3.61 -3.41
N THR A 40 -21.40 3.94 -3.99
CA THR A 40 -22.01 5.28 -3.87
C THR A 40 -22.43 5.61 -2.45
N PHE A 41 -22.78 4.60 -1.65
CA PHE A 41 -23.09 4.74 -0.22
C PHE A 41 -22.37 3.65 0.57
N LEU A 42 -21.67 4.07 1.62
CA LEU A 42 -21.02 3.20 2.57
C LEU A 42 -21.81 3.22 3.87
N SER A 43 -22.07 2.05 4.42
CA SER A 43 -22.62 1.92 5.76
C SER A 43 -21.59 2.39 6.80
N PRO A 44 -22.01 2.82 8.00
CA PRO A 44 -21.06 3.25 9.05
C PRO A 44 -20.03 2.18 9.42
N ALA A 45 -20.37 0.89 9.30
CA ALA A 45 -19.41 -0.21 9.45
C ALA A 45 -18.34 -0.20 8.33
N GLU A 46 -18.77 0.01 7.09
CA GLU A 46 -17.88 0.05 5.92
C GLU A 46 -16.99 1.30 5.91
N GLU A 47 -17.48 2.45 6.38
CA GLU A 47 -16.64 3.63 6.60
C GLU A 47 -15.53 3.37 7.64
N LEU A 48 -15.85 2.60 8.68
CA LEU A 48 -14.90 2.20 9.71
C LEU A 48 -13.85 1.24 9.15
N GLU A 49 -14.26 0.26 8.35
CA GLU A 49 -13.37 -0.64 7.60
C GLU A 49 -12.48 0.14 6.62
N LYS A 50 -13.06 1.06 5.84
CA LYS A 50 -12.32 1.94 4.91
C LYS A 50 -11.24 2.73 5.65
N LYS A 51 -11.55 3.30 6.82
CA LYS A 51 -10.57 4.00 7.66
C LYS A 51 -9.48 3.07 8.20
N LYS A 52 -9.81 1.84 8.58
CA LYS A 52 -8.79 0.84 8.97
C LYS A 52 -7.87 0.52 7.79
N ILE A 53 -8.42 0.28 6.61
CA ILE A 53 -7.65 -0.01 5.39
C ILE A 53 -6.74 1.17 5.03
N GLN A 54 -7.23 2.41 5.15
CA GLN A 54 -6.39 3.59 4.97
C GLN A 54 -5.23 3.65 5.95
N LYS A 55 -5.46 3.32 7.24
CA LYS A 55 -4.39 3.25 8.24
C LYS A 55 -3.37 2.15 7.94
N MET A 56 -3.83 0.96 7.57
CA MET A 56 -2.94 -0.14 7.17
C MET A 56 -2.12 0.24 5.94
N LYS A 57 -2.74 0.91 4.96
CA LYS A 57 -2.07 1.37 3.75
C LYS A 57 -1.02 2.44 4.08
N LEU A 58 -1.31 3.33 5.03
CA LEU A 58 -0.35 4.30 5.53
C LEU A 58 0.84 3.61 6.21
N ALA A 59 0.58 2.65 7.10
CA ALA A 59 1.63 1.88 7.77
C ALA A 59 2.53 1.12 6.78
N GLY A 60 1.94 0.46 5.78
CA GLY A 60 2.71 -0.22 4.73
C GLY A 60 3.54 0.75 3.89
N LYS A 61 3.02 1.96 3.64
CA LYS A 61 3.79 3.04 2.99
C LYS A 61 4.94 3.53 3.86
N ASP A 62 4.72 3.74 5.16
CA ASP A 62 5.76 4.12 6.12
C ASP A 62 6.88 3.06 6.17
N GLU A 63 6.55 1.77 6.21
CA GLU A 63 7.55 0.70 6.15
C GLU A 63 8.30 0.67 4.81
N MET A 64 7.60 0.86 3.69
CA MET A 64 8.27 0.98 2.39
C MET A 64 9.21 2.18 2.34
N ASP A 65 8.83 3.33 2.89
CA ASP A 65 9.66 4.54 2.96
C ASP A 65 10.87 4.31 3.87
N GLN A 66 10.72 3.59 4.99
CA GLN A 66 11.83 3.18 5.85
C GLN A 66 12.84 2.30 5.12
N ILE A 67 12.38 1.30 4.37
CA ILE A 67 13.25 0.43 3.58
C ILE A 67 13.99 1.24 2.51
N LEU A 68 13.30 2.17 1.85
CA LEU A 68 13.89 3.07 0.87
C LEU A 68 14.96 3.98 1.50
N ARG A 69 14.69 4.55 2.67
CA ARG A 69 15.65 5.38 3.43
C ARG A 69 16.87 4.58 3.86
N ALA A 70 16.67 3.38 4.40
CA ALA A 70 17.75 2.50 4.83
C ALA A 70 18.69 2.10 3.70
N ARG A 71 18.18 2.06 2.45
CA ARG A 71 18.98 1.73 1.26
C ARG A 71 19.69 2.93 0.63
N ARG A 72 19.33 4.15 1.03
CA ARG A 72 19.88 5.41 0.50
C ARG A 72 21.04 5.95 1.37
N GLN A 73 21.29 5.36 2.54
CA GLN A 73 22.50 5.58 3.35
C GLN A 73 23.60 4.59 2.97
#